data_AF-A0A0G4FZV1-F1
#
_entry.id   AF-A0A0G4FZV1-F1
#
_cell.length_a   1.000
_cell.length_b   1.000
_cell.length_c   1.000
_cell.angle_alpha   90.00
_cell.angle_beta   90.00
_cell.angle_gamma   90.00
#
_symmetry.space_group_name_H-M   'P 1'
#
loop_
_entity.id
_entity.type
_entity.pdbx_description
1 polymer ?
#
loop_
_entity_poly.entity_id
_entity_poly.type
_entity_poly.pdbx_seq_one_letter_code
_entity_poly.pdbx_strand_id
1 'polypeptide(L)'
;MTMSPRHSALLSTTRKTTNEATAAFASRHRPEEVNKFLEQCGWFALLTRLAQIERRISDLERDDGRLRTSKQQDEDIFSRMERQKELIEDAKGLLNRKTVEYREEMTELHRQEMQRDLKEIASLPDDVISRNVKRALKKFKSNMRTRRVSLDIANKKINEWSLPQLIKEVKESRKRARSIASMTLRQSLMSESSPGHRPTIAGRKATNPKPSAPLIEAPVALAVGDEGTPSRSPQPPSSSASGPHPPLSPRSQRPSVTPR
;
A
#
# COMPACT_ATOMS: atom_id res chain seq x y z
N MET A 1 -1.10 14.67 -35.23
CA MET A 1 -1.95 15.08 -36.38
C MET A 1 -1.11 15.97 -37.29
N THR A 2 -0.57 15.42 -38.37
CA THR A 2 0.25 16.16 -39.35
C THR A 2 -0.67 16.74 -40.43
N MET A 3 -0.78 18.07 -40.50
CA MET A 3 -1.55 18.75 -41.54
C MET A 3 -0.89 18.59 -42.91
N SER A 4 -1.70 18.29 -43.94
CA SER A 4 -1.25 18.00 -45.31
C SER A 4 -0.57 19.21 -45.97
N PRO A 5 0.64 19.06 -46.57
CA PRO A 5 1.42 20.18 -47.13
C PRO A 5 0.72 20.98 -48.24
N ARG A 6 -0.25 20.37 -48.93
CA ARG A 6 -0.94 21.00 -50.06
C ARG A 6 -1.90 22.13 -49.66
N HIS A 7 -2.41 22.15 -48.44
CA HIS A 7 -3.28 23.25 -47.97
C HIS A 7 -2.50 24.52 -47.58
N SER A 8 -1.21 24.40 -47.25
CA SER A 8 -0.40 25.55 -46.81
C SER A 8 0.03 26.47 -47.96
N ALA A 9 0.17 25.94 -49.18
CA ALA A 9 0.62 26.70 -50.36
C ALA A 9 -0.50 27.59 -50.96
N LEU A 10 -1.76 27.14 -50.89
CA LEU A 10 -2.92 27.90 -51.40
C LEU A 10 -3.34 29.05 -50.47
N LEU A 11 -3.16 28.89 -49.15
CA LEU A 11 -3.45 29.96 -48.17
C LEU A 11 -2.39 31.07 -48.16
N SER A 12 -1.15 30.77 -48.56
CA SER A 12 -0.05 31.74 -48.58
C SER A 12 0.00 32.60 -49.85
N THR A 13 -0.48 32.08 -50.99
CA THR A 13 -0.59 32.83 -52.24
C THR A 13 -1.80 33.76 -52.26
N THR A 14 -2.95 33.35 -51.73
CA THR A 14 -4.16 34.19 -51.62
C THR A 14 -4.07 35.31 -50.58
N ARG A 15 -3.28 35.13 -49.52
CA ARG A 15 -3.01 36.19 -48.52
C ARG A 15 -2.09 37.31 -49.05
N LYS A 16 -1.16 36.99 -49.95
CA LYS A 16 -0.25 38.00 -50.50
C LYS A 16 -0.98 38.98 -51.42
N THR A 17 -1.85 38.48 -52.28
CA THR A 17 -2.60 39.33 -53.25
C THR A 17 -3.63 40.23 -52.59
N THR A 18 -4.22 39.81 -51.46
CA THR A 18 -5.20 40.60 -50.71
C THR A 18 -4.55 41.69 -49.85
N ASN A 19 -3.39 41.44 -49.26
CA ASN A 19 -2.64 42.44 -48.49
C ASN A 19 -2.01 43.54 -49.38
N GLU A 20 -1.50 43.18 -50.56
CA GLU A 20 -0.98 44.17 -51.52
C GLU A 20 -2.10 45.06 -52.10
N ALA A 21 -3.25 44.46 -52.42
CA ALA A 21 -4.40 45.20 -52.94
C ALA A 21 -5.01 46.16 -51.88
N THR A 22 -5.08 45.75 -50.62
CA THR A 22 -5.59 46.60 -49.52
C THR A 22 -4.61 47.72 -49.17
N ALA A 23 -3.29 47.47 -49.19
CA ALA A 23 -2.28 48.51 -49.00
C ALA A 23 -2.26 49.54 -50.15
N ALA A 24 -2.39 49.07 -51.40
CA ALA A 24 -2.49 49.96 -52.57
C ALA A 24 -3.78 50.80 -52.58
N PHE A 25 -4.90 50.25 -52.10
CA PHE A 25 -6.17 50.95 -51.95
C PHE A 25 -6.12 52.03 -50.85
N ALA A 26 -5.57 51.70 -49.67
CA ALA A 26 -5.42 52.64 -48.56
C ALA A 26 -4.52 53.85 -48.89
N SER A 27 -3.60 53.69 -49.85
CA SER A 27 -2.68 54.74 -50.30
C SER A 27 -3.30 55.72 -51.31
N ARG A 28 -4.42 55.36 -51.94
CA ARG A 28 -5.03 56.14 -53.05
C ARG A 28 -6.39 56.76 -52.71
N HIS A 29 -7.05 56.29 -51.66
CA HIS A 29 -8.42 56.68 -51.33
C HIS A 29 -8.49 57.52 -50.06
N ARG A 30 -9.47 58.44 -50.00
CA ARG A 30 -9.74 59.22 -48.78
C ARG A 30 -10.15 58.27 -47.64
N PRO A 31 -9.81 58.58 -46.38
CA PRO A 31 -10.10 57.70 -45.23
C PRO A 31 -11.58 57.29 -45.11
N GLU A 32 -12.50 58.11 -45.61
CA GLU A 32 -13.94 57.84 -45.65
C GLU A 32 -14.30 56.65 -46.59
N GLU A 33 -13.62 56.50 -47.72
CA GLU A 33 -13.85 55.42 -48.69
C GLU A 33 -13.25 54.10 -48.20
N VAL A 34 -12.13 54.18 -47.47
CA VAL A 34 -11.50 53.04 -46.79
C VAL A 34 -12.43 52.51 -45.69
N ASN A 35 -13.03 53.38 -44.89
CA ASN A 35 -14.00 52.98 -43.86
C ASN A 35 -15.24 52.30 -44.47
N LYS A 36 -15.79 52.83 -45.56
CA LYS A 36 -16.93 52.23 -46.25
C LYS A 36 -16.62 50.85 -46.84
N PHE A 37 -15.40 50.66 -47.36
CA PHE A 37 -14.92 49.37 -47.82
C PHE A 37 -14.74 48.38 -46.66
N LEU A 38 -14.17 48.81 -45.54
CA LEU A 38 -14.02 47.98 -44.33
C LEU A 38 -15.38 47.57 -43.73
N GLU A 39 -16.37 48.47 -43.76
CA GLU A 39 -17.76 48.15 -43.39
C GLU A 39 -18.39 47.14 -44.35
N GLN A 40 -18.25 47.32 -45.67
CA GLN A 40 -18.75 46.36 -46.68
C GLN A 40 -18.08 44.99 -46.57
N CYS A 41 -16.79 44.94 -46.27
CA CYS A 41 -16.06 43.69 -46.05
C CYS A 41 -16.41 43.01 -44.71
N GLY A 42 -17.27 43.63 -43.89
CA GLY A 42 -17.69 43.08 -42.60
C GLY A 42 -16.52 42.95 -41.62
N TRP A 43 -15.51 43.82 -41.73
CA TRP A 43 -14.28 43.75 -40.92
C TRP A 43 -14.59 43.77 -39.41
N PHE A 44 -15.58 44.55 -38.99
CA PHE A 44 -16.07 44.56 -37.59
C PHE A 44 -16.64 43.20 -37.15
N ALA A 45 -17.35 42.49 -38.01
CA ALA A 45 -17.86 41.15 -37.71
C ALA A 45 -16.72 40.14 -37.58
N LEU A 46 -15.68 40.28 -38.42
CA LEU A 46 -14.48 39.45 -38.36
C LEU A 46 -13.66 39.72 -37.10
N LEU A 47 -13.46 40.98 -36.71
CA LEU A 47 -12.81 41.35 -35.45
C LEU A 47 -13.58 40.82 -34.23
N THR A 48 -14.91 40.94 -34.24
CA THR A 48 -15.75 40.42 -33.15
C THR A 48 -15.63 38.89 -33.03
N ARG A 49 -15.60 38.19 -34.17
CA ARG A 49 -15.41 36.74 -34.20
C ARG A 49 -14.01 36.32 -33.75
N LEU A 50 -12.97 37.06 -34.13
CA LEU A 50 -11.60 36.82 -33.65
C LEU A 50 -11.52 36.99 -32.13
N ALA A 51 -12.06 38.09 -31.59
CA ALA A 51 -12.12 38.32 -30.14
C ALA A 51 -12.90 37.21 -29.40
N GLN A 52 -13.97 36.68 -30.00
CA GLN A 52 -14.72 35.57 -29.43
C GLN A 52 -13.94 34.24 -29.46
N ILE A 53 -13.18 33.99 -30.53
CA ILE A 53 -12.31 32.81 -30.63
C ILE A 53 -11.17 32.91 -29.60
N GLU A 54 -10.53 34.07 -29.46
CA GLU A 54 -9.48 34.31 -28.46
C GLU A 54 -9.99 34.09 -27.04
N ARG A 55 -11.19 34.58 -26.69
CA ARG A 55 -11.82 34.28 -25.39
C ARG A 55 -12.01 32.79 -25.17
N ARG A 56 -12.53 32.06 -26.17
CA ARG A 56 -12.73 30.60 -26.07
C ARG A 56 -11.42 29.84 -25.92
N ILE A 57 -10.35 30.26 -26.60
CA ILE A 57 -9.01 29.68 -26.43
C ILE A 57 -8.53 29.91 -24.99
N SER A 58 -8.62 31.14 -24.49
CA SER A 58 -8.25 31.45 -23.11
C SER A 58 -9.07 30.67 -22.07
N ASP A 59 -10.36 30.46 -22.30
CA ASP A 59 -11.21 29.69 -21.40
C ASP A 59 -10.85 28.20 -21.42
N LEU A 60 -10.58 27.62 -22.60
CA LEU A 60 -10.10 26.25 -22.73
C LEU A 60 -8.72 26.04 -22.08
N GLU A 61 -7.81 27.01 -22.20
CA GLU A 61 -6.49 26.96 -21.53
C GLU A 61 -6.62 27.03 -20.01
N ARG A 62 -7.58 27.82 -19.48
CA ARG A 62 -7.89 27.85 -18.04
C ARG A 62 -8.49 26.53 -17.55
N ASP A 63 -9.37 25.92 -18.33
CA ASP A 63 -10.01 24.65 -17.99
C ASP A 63 -9.02 23.48 -18.04
N ASP A 64 -8.11 23.45 -19.02
CA ASP A 64 -7.00 22.49 -19.10
C ASP A 64 -6.02 22.65 -17.92
N GLY A 65 -5.76 23.90 -17.51
CA GLY A 65 -4.99 24.20 -16.30
C GLY A 65 -5.64 23.64 -15.02
N ARG A 66 -6.96 23.82 -14.87
CA ARG A 66 -7.74 23.24 -13.76
C ARG A 66 -7.71 21.71 -13.76
N LEU A 67 -7.89 21.08 -14.91
CA LEU A 67 -7.85 19.61 -15.06
C LEU A 67 -6.47 19.03 -14.68
N ARG A 68 -5.37 19.73 -15.01
CA ARG A 68 -4.02 19.32 -14.59
C ARG A 68 -3.83 19.41 -13.08
N THR A 69 -4.31 20.49 -12.44
CA THR A 69 -4.25 20.61 -10.98
C THR A 69 -5.13 19.59 -10.27
N SER A 70 -6.28 19.22 -10.84
CA SER A 70 -7.16 18.17 -10.28
C SER A 70 -6.49 16.80 -10.35
N LYS A 71 -5.92 16.42 -11.51
CA LYS A 71 -5.20 15.13 -11.65
C LYS A 71 -4.00 15.05 -10.72
N GLN A 72 -3.27 16.15 -10.55
CA GLN A 72 -2.14 16.19 -9.64
C GLN A 72 -2.56 16.05 -8.17
N GLN A 73 -3.70 16.64 -7.78
CA GLN A 73 -4.29 16.42 -6.45
C GLN A 73 -4.73 14.98 -6.23
N ASP A 74 -5.31 14.32 -7.25
CA ASP A 74 -5.72 12.93 -7.17
C ASP A 74 -4.53 11.97 -6.99
N GLU A 75 -3.42 12.21 -7.71
CA GLU A 75 -2.17 11.46 -7.57
C GLU A 75 -1.53 11.64 -6.18
N ASP A 76 -1.57 12.86 -5.63
CA ASP A 76 -1.08 13.14 -4.28
C ASP A 76 -1.94 12.44 -3.20
N ILE A 77 -3.26 12.41 -3.39
CA ILE A 77 -4.19 11.68 -2.50
C ILE A 77 -3.90 10.18 -2.56
N PHE A 78 -3.76 9.61 -3.77
CA PHE A 78 -3.46 8.19 -3.95
C PHE A 78 -2.13 7.82 -3.30
N SER A 79 -1.08 8.61 -3.54
CA SER A 79 0.23 8.44 -2.91
C SER A 79 0.17 8.50 -1.38
N ARG A 80 -0.66 9.39 -0.83
CA ARG A 80 -0.87 9.49 0.63
C ARG A 80 -1.60 8.26 1.18
N MET A 81 -2.62 7.77 0.47
CA MET A 81 -3.34 6.56 0.86
C MET A 81 -2.44 5.33 0.80
N GLU A 82 -1.63 5.18 -0.23
CA GLU A 82 -0.72 4.03 -0.37
C GLU A 82 0.32 4.02 0.76
N ARG A 83 0.93 5.17 1.08
CA ARG A 83 1.83 5.28 2.25
C ARG A 83 1.14 4.95 3.57
N GLN A 84 -0.13 5.33 3.73
CA GLN A 84 -0.89 5.00 4.93
C GLN A 84 -1.18 3.51 5.01
N LYS A 85 -1.53 2.88 3.90
CA LYS A 85 -1.75 1.44 3.79
C LYS A 85 -0.49 0.65 4.13
N GLU A 86 0.66 1.07 3.60
CA GLU A 86 1.97 0.50 3.90
C GLU A 86 2.28 0.58 5.41
N LEU A 87 2.04 1.72 6.05
CA LEU A 87 2.24 1.88 7.50
C LEU A 87 1.31 0.98 8.32
N ILE A 88 0.07 0.78 7.87
CA ILE A 88 -0.89 -0.13 8.52
C ILE A 88 -0.43 -1.58 8.35
N GLU A 89 0.06 -1.95 7.17
CA GLU A 89 0.58 -3.29 6.90
C GLU A 89 1.81 -3.60 7.75
N ASP A 90 2.77 -2.68 7.82
CA ASP A 90 3.91 -2.77 8.73
C ASP A 90 3.50 -2.93 10.19
N ALA A 91 2.52 -2.14 10.64
CA ALA A 91 2.02 -2.20 12.00
C ALA A 91 1.35 -3.55 12.30
N LYS A 92 0.61 -4.12 11.34
CA LYS A 92 0.06 -5.48 11.45
C LYS A 92 1.17 -6.54 11.49
N GLY A 93 2.21 -6.38 10.68
CA GLY A 93 3.39 -7.25 10.71
C GLY A 93 4.10 -7.20 12.07
N LEU A 94 4.22 -6.01 12.67
CA LEU A 94 4.77 -5.83 14.01
C LEU A 94 3.88 -6.47 15.09
N LEU A 95 2.55 -6.29 15.00
CA LEU A 95 1.59 -6.92 15.91
C LEU A 95 1.73 -8.46 15.91
N ASN A 96 1.84 -9.06 14.72
CA ASN A 96 1.98 -10.50 14.58
C ASN A 96 3.27 -11.01 15.21
N ARG A 97 4.41 -10.33 14.97
CA ARG A 97 5.69 -10.67 15.60
C ARG A 97 5.61 -10.61 17.13
N LYS A 98 5.13 -9.49 17.69
CA LYS A 98 4.93 -9.33 19.14
C LYS A 98 4.02 -10.40 19.72
N THR A 99 2.95 -10.78 19.00
CA THR A 99 2.02 -11.82 19.45
C THR A 99 2.69 -13.20 19.49
N VAL A 100 3.54 -13.53 18.52
CA VAL A 100 4.28 -14.80 18.49
C VAL A 100 5.32 -14.85 19.60
N GLU A 101 6.15 -13.80 19.70
CA GLU A 101 7.19 -13.68 20.74
C GLU A 101 6.59 -13.80 22.14
N TYR A 102 5.51 -13.07 22.42
CA TYR A 102 4.84 -13.12 23.72
C TYR A 102 4.16 -14.47 23.98
N ARG A 103 3.62 -15.12 22.95
CA ARG A 103 3.07 -16.47 23.08
C ARG A 103 4.15 -17.45 23.50
N GLU A 104 5.34 -17.36 22.90
CA GLU A 104 6.48 -18.21 23.22
C GLU A 104 6.97 -17.96 24.64
N GLU A 105 7.11 -16.69 25.04
CA GLU A 105 7.48 -16.28 26.40
C GLU A 105 6.52 -16.84 27.45
N MET A 106 5.21 -16.61 27.28
CA MET A 106 4.19 -17.12 28.19
C MET A 106 4.13 -18.65 28.18
N THR A 107 4.35 -19.27 27.01
CA THR A 107 4.43 -20.72 26.92
C THR A 107 5.61 -21.21 27.76
N GLU A 108 6.81 -20.66 27.62
CA GLU A 108 7.96 -21.12 28.41
C GLU A 108 7.76 -20.89 29.91
N LEU A 109 7.20 -19.74 30.30
CA LEU A 109 6.89 -19.43 31.70
C LEU A 109 5.98 -20.50 32.33
N HIS A 110 4.91 -20.90 31.64
CA HIS A 110 3.98 -21.93 32.12
C HIS A 110 4.45 -23.37 31.89
N ARG A 111 5.61 -23.59 31.25
CA ARG A 111 6.08 -24.96 30.93
C ARG A 111 6.36 -25.75 32.21
N GLN A 112 7.03 -25.15 33.18
CA GLN A 112 7.40 -25.82 34.42
C GLN A 112 6.17 -26.17 35.29
N GLU A 113 5.21 -25.24 35.40
CA GLU A 113 3.93 -25.46 36.08
C GLU A 113 3.18 -26.65 35.46
N MET A 114 3.07 -26.66 34.12
CA MET A 114 2.42 -27.74 33.38
C MET A 114 3.12 -29.09 33.60
N GLN A 115 4.46 -29.12 33.61
CA GLN A 115 5.20 -30.35 33.88
C GLN A 115 4.97 -30.89 35.30
N ARG A 116 4.84 -30.00 36.30
CA ARG A 116 4.50 -30.40 37.67
C ARG A 116 3.10 -31.01 37.73
N ASP A 117 2.11 -30.34 37.15
CA ASP A 117 0.72 -30.84 37.08
C ASP A 117 0.63 -32.20 36.39
N LEU A 118 1.35 -32.38 35.27
CA LEU A 118 1.36 -33.65 34.54
C LEU A 118 2.00 -34.78 35.35
N LYS A 119 3.04 -34.49 36.13
CA LYS A 119 3.67 -35.45 37.03
C LYS A 119 2.72 -35.85 38.15
N GLU A 120 2.04 -34.90 38.76
CA GLU A 120 1.04 -35.15 39.81
C GLU A 120 -0.12 -36.01 39.29
N ILE A 121 -0.66 -35.70 38.10
CA ILE A 121 -1.70 -36.54 37.47
C ILE A 121 -1.19 -37.94 37.17
N ALA A 122 0.08 -38.08 36.78
CA ALA A 122 0.68 -39.36 36.49
C ALA A 122 0.92 -40.22 37.74
N SER A 123 1.24 -39.60 38.88
CA SER A 123 1.49 -40.30 40.16
C SER A 123 0.22 -40.82 40.85
N LEU A 124 -0.97 -40.42 40.41
CA LEU A 124 -2.23 -40.93 40.97
C LEU A 124 -2.32 -42.45 40.77
N PRO A 125 -2.81 -43.24 41.74
CA PRO A 125 -2.98 -44.69 41.56
C PRO A 125 -4.02 -45.03 40.48
N ASP A 126 -3.79 -46.09 39.69
CA ASP A 126 -4.75 -46.57 38.68
C ASP A 126 -6.02 -47.16 39.33
N ASP A 127 -5.92 -47.67 40.56
CA ASP A 127 -7.03 -48.29 41.30
C ASP A 127 -8.08 -47.27 41.77
N VAL A 128 -7.65 -46.03 41.98
CA VAL A 128 -8.52 -44.92 42.44
C VAL A 128 -9.06 -44.13 41.25
N ILE A 129 -8.24 -43.93 40.20
CA ILE A 129 -8.59 -43.11 39.05
C ILE A 129 -8.25 -43.85 37.77
N SER A 130 -9.29 -44.11 36.97
CA SER A 130 -9.13 -44.78 35.68
C SER A 130 -8.20 -44.02 34.73
N ARG A 131 -7.50 -44.76 33.87
CA ARG A 131 -6.60 -44.19 32.86
C ARG A 131 -7.28 -43.18 31.93
N ASN A 132 -8.56 -43.39 31.63
CA ASN A 132 -9.35 -42.47 30.80
C ASN A 132 -9.54 -41.12 31.49
N VAL A 133 -9.83 -41.12 32.79
CA VAL A 133 -9.94 -39.90 33.58
C VAL A 133 -8.59 -39.17 33.64
N LYS A 134 -7.48 -39.89 33.84
CA LYS A 134 -6.14 -39.27 33.78
C LYS A 134 -5.86 -38.60 32.43
N ARG A 135 -6.19 -39.26 31.31
CA ARG A 135 -6.07 -38.65 29.96
C ARG A 135 -6.93 -37.39 29.82
N ALA A 136 -8.17 -37.43 30.29
CA ALA A 136 -9.07 -36.28 30.28
C ALA A 136 -8.51 -35.12 31.11
N LEU A 137 -7.97 -35.38 32.30
CA LEU A 137 -7.32 -34.38 33.15
C LEU A 137 -6.09 -33.75 32.48
N LYS A 138 -5.22 -34.55 31.86
CA LYS A 138 -4.07 -34.04 31.10
C LYS A 138 -4.52 -33.11 29.95
N LYS A 139 -5.56 -33.51 29.21
CA LYS A 139 -6.14 -32.69 28.13
C LYS A 139 -6.76 -31.40 28.66
N PHE A 140 -7.49 -31.48 29.78
CA PHE A 140 -8.08 -30.33 30.44
C PHE A 140 -7.02 -29.32 30.89
N LYS A 141 -5.95 -29.77 31.54
CA LYS A 141 -4.82 -28.91 31.94
C LYS A 141 -4.15 -28.25 30.74
N SER A 142 -3.88 -29.00 29.67
CA SER A 142 -3.35 -28.44 28.42
C SER A 142 -4.27 -27.36 27.84
N ASN A 143 -5.58 -27.62 27.78
CA ASN A 143 -6.57 -26.66 27.29
C ASN A 143 -6.64 -25.39 28.14
N MET A 144 -6.64 -25.53 29.47
CA MET A 144 -6.65 -24.41 30.40
C MET A 144 -5.45 -23.50 30.22
N ARG A 145 -4.26 -24.07 30.01
CA ARG A 145 -3.05 -23.30 29.71
C ARG A 145 -3.18 -22.53 28.39
N THR A 146 -3.62 -23.18 27.32
CA THR A 146 -3.84 -22.51 26.03
C THR A 146 -4.83 -21.35 26.16
N ARG A 147 -5.91 -21.53 26.93
CA ARG A 147 -6.88 -20.46 27.21
C ARG A 147 -6.26 -19.31 27.99
N ARG A 148 -5.48 -19.58 29.04
CA ARG A 148 -4.79 -18.54 29.82
C ARG A 148 -3.88 -17.69 28.93
N VAL A 149 -3.00 -18.32 28.15
CA VAL A 149 -2.12 -17.62 27.20
C VAL A 149 -2.93 -16.80 26.18
N SER A 150 -4.06 -17.32 25.71
CA SER A 150 -4.93 -16.60 24.77
C SER A 150 -5.57 -15.36 25.38
N LEU A 151 -5.99 -15.44 26.66
CA LEU A 151 -6.51 -14.29 27.40
C LEU A 151 -5.44 -13.23 27.64
N ASP A 152 -4.22 -13.63 27.99
CA ASP A 152 -3.13 -12.68 28.22
C ASP A 152 -2.75 -11.95 26.91
N ILE A 153 -2.68 -12.67 25.80
CA ILE A 153 -2.51 -12.07 24.46
C ILE A 153 -3.65 -11.10 24.15
N ALA A 154 -4.90 -11.46 24.45
CA ALA A 154 -6.05 -10.58 24.20
C ALA A 154 -5.97 -9.31 25.06
N ASN A 155 -5.60 -9.42 26.33
CA ASN A 155 -5.38 -8.28 27.23
C ASN A 155 -4.27 -7.36 26.70
N LYS A 156 -3.14 -7.90 26.23
CA LYS A 156 -2.07 -7.12 25.60
C LYS A 156 -2.53 -6.42 24.32
N LYS A 157 -3.30 -7.10 23.48
CA LYS A 157 -3.86 -6.52 22.25
C LYS A 157 -4.79 -5.35 22.50
N ILE A 158 -5.61 -5.42 23.55
CA ILE A 158 -6.56 -4.36 23.90
C ILE A 158 -5.83 -3.15 24.52
N ASN A 159 -4.89 -3.38 25.42
CA ASN A 159 -4.30 -2.31 26.23
C ASN A 159 -3.02 -1.70 25.64
N GLU A 160 -2.13 -2.52 25.08
CA GLU A 160 -0.75 -2.13 24.76
C GLU A 160 -0.43 -2.18 23.26
N TRP A 161 -1.06 -3.09 22.51
CA TRP A 161 -0.78 -3.28 21.09
C TRP A 161 -1.91 -2.75 20.21
N SER A 162 -2.44 -1.58 20.57
CA SER A 162 -3.41 -0.90 19.74
C SER A 162 -2.76 -0.46 18.41
N LEU A 163 -3.53 -0.51 17.32
CA LEU A 163 -3.03 -0.15 15.99
C LEU A 163 -2.44 1.29 15.95
N PRO A 164 -3.04 2.32 16.59
CA PRO A 164 -2.44 3.66 16.63
C PRO A 164 -1.07 3.70 17.31
N GLN A 165 -0.89 2.97 18.41
CA GLN A 165 0.41 2.88 19.11
C GLN A 165 1.45 2.17 18.24
N LEU A 166 1.08 1.07 17.58
CA LEU A 166 1.98 0.34 16.69
C LEU A 166 2.39 1.16 15.46
N ILE A 167 1.47 1.93 14.88
CA ILE A 167 1.81 2.87 13.78
C ILE A 167 2.82 3.91 14.26
N LYS A 168 2.65 4.45 15.48
CA LYS A 168 3.61 5.39 16.08
C LYS A 168 4.99 4.75 16.25
N GLU A 169 5.03 3.52 16.77
CA GLU A 169 6.28 2.76 16.94
C GLU A 169 6.97 2.46 15.61
N VAL A 170 6.24 2.06 14.57
CA VAL A 170 6.78 1.87 13.21
C VAL A 170 7.38 3.16 12.67
N LYS A 171 6.68 4.30 12.82
CA LYS A 171 7.19 5.61 12.39
C LYS A 171 8.47 6.00 13.13
N GLU A 172 8.51 5.78 14.45
CA GLU A 172 9.70 6.04 15.25
C GLU A 172 10.86 5.12 14.87
N SER A 173 10.61 3.84 14.64
CA SER A 173 11.61 2.87 14.18
C SER A 173 12.19 3.26 12.82
N ARG A 174 11.33 3.60 11.85
CA ARG A 174 11.77 4.13 10.54
C ARG A 174 12.62 5.41 10.69
N LYS A 175 12.24 6.32 11.59
CA LYS A 175 13.01 7.56 11.87
C LYS A 175 14.39 7.23 12.47
N ARG A 176 14.45 6.31 13.44
CA ARG A 176 15.71 5.87 14.06
C ARG A 176 16.61 5.18 13.03
N ALA A 177 16.08 4.29 12.21
CA ALA A 177 16.83 3.61 11.15
C ALA A 177 17.45 4.60 10.16
N ARG A 178 16.71 5.63 9.73
CA ARG A 178 17.24 6.71 8.88
C ARG A 178 18.34 7.51 9.58
N SER A 179 18.15 7.83 10.86
CA SER A 179 19.16 8.53 11.67
C SER A 179 20.45 7.73 11.75
N ILE A 180 20.36 6.43 12.05
CA ILE A 180 21.52 5.54 12.12
C ILE A 180 22.21 5.47 10.75
N ALA A 181 21.46 5.24 9.66
CA ALA A 181 22.04 5.18 8.32
C ALA A 181 22.77 6.48 7.94
N SER A 182 22.21 7.65 8.29
CA SER A 182 22.85 8.94 8.05
C SER A 182 24.13 9.14 8.86
N MET A 183 24.17 8.66 10.11
CA MET A 183 25.37 8.69 10.95
C MET A 183 26.46 7.77 10.41
N THR A 184 26.10 6.55 10.01
CA THR A 184 27.03 5.58 9.40
C THR A 184 27.62 6.13 8.11
N LEU A 185 26.81 6.73 7.23
CA LEU A 185 27.30 7.36 6.00
C LEU A 185 28.30 8.49 6.31
N ARG A 186 27.99 9.34 7.30
CA ARG A 186 28.89 10.42 7.73
C ARG A 186 30.20 9.88 8.29
N GLN A 187 30.17 8.82 9.10
CA GLN A 187 31.38 8.18 9.63
C GLN A 187 32.24 7.55 8.52
N SER A 188 31.61 6.93 7.50
CA SER A 188 32.31 6.39 6.34
C SER A 188 33.06 7.48 5.57
N LEU A 189 32.38 8.60 5.29
CA LEU A 189 32.98 9.74 4.57
C LEU A 189 34.11 10.42 5.36
N MET A 190 34.03 10.45 6.70
CA MET A 190 35.10 10.98 7.55
C MET A 190 36.28 10.02 7.72
N SER A 191 36.07 8.71 7.53
CA SER A 191 37.13 7.70 7.59
C SER A 191 37.96 7.66 6.29
N GLU A 192 37.38 8.05 5.16
CA GLU A 192 38.08 8.16 3.86
C GLU A 192 38.97 9.41 3.75
N SER A 193 38.87 10.36 4.67
CA SER A 193 39.66 11.60 4.66
C SER A 193 40.98 11.51 5.45
N SER A 194 41.41 10.32 5.86
CA SER A 194 42.76 10.12 6.43
C SER A 194 43.82 10.10 5.31
N PRO A 195 44.65 11.16 5.17
CA PRO A 195 45.64 11.26 4.11
C PRO A 195 46.89 10.51 4.56
N GLY A 196 46.89 9.18 4.43
CA GLY A 196 48.04 8.39 4.90
C GLY A 196 48.14 6.95 4.43
N HIS A 197 47.16 6.41 3.71
CA HIS A 197 47.27 5.04 3.19
C HIS A 197 47.23 5.04 1.67
N ARG A 198 48.40 5.24 1.05
CA ARG A 198 48.67 4.75 -0.30
C ARG A 198 48.66 3.22 -0.23
N PRO A 199 47.71 2.49 -0.83
CA PRO A 199 47.96 1.09 -1.12
C PRO A 199 49.06 1.06 -2.18
N THR A 200 50.26 0.68 -1.77
CA THR A 200 51.34 0.37 -2.70
C THR A 200 50.84 -0.72 -3.64
N ILE A 201 50.67 -0.34 -4.92
CA ILE A 201 50.42 -1.24 -6.04
C ILE A 201 51.72 -2.03 -6.25
N ALA A 202 52.00 -2.99 -5.37
CA ALA A 202 52.99 -4.02 -5.59
C ALA A 202 52.23 -5.22 -6.16
N GLY A 203 52.49 -5.49 -7.44
CA GLY A 203 51.87 -6.56 -8.20
C GLY A 203 51.82 -7.87 -7.43
N ARG A 204 50.61 -8.38 -7.22
CA ARG A 204 50.37 -9.77 -6.83
C ARG A 204 49.66 -10.47 -7.97
N LYS A 205 50.46 -11.34 -8.60
CA LYS A 205 50.09 -12.47 -9.44
C LYS A 205 48.70 -13.01 -9.09
N ALA A 206 47.87 -13.14 -10.12
CA ALA A 206 46.61 -13.84 -10.07
C ALA A 206 46.82 -15.29 -9.63
N THR A 207 46.39 -15.63 -8.43
CA THR A 207 46.03 -17.00 -8.06
C THR A 207 44.59 -16.97 -7.61
N ASN A 208 43.76 -17.58 -8.45
CA ASN A 208 42.32 -17.78 -8.33
C ASN A 208 42.00 -18.53 -7.00
N PRO A 209 41.38 -17.90 -5.98
CA PRO A 209 40.81 -18.65 -4.89
C PRO A 209 39.42 -19.12 -5.32
N LYS A 210 39.34 -20.42 -5.57
CA LYS A 210 38.12 -21.22 -5.67
C LYS A 210 37.13 -20.81 -4.56
N PRO A 211 35.86 -20.45 -4.87
CA PRO A 211 34.88 -20.17 -3.84
C PRO A 211 34.50 -21.49 -3.14
N SER A 212 35.03 -21.69 -1.94
CA SER A 212 34.50 -22.66 -0.98
C SER A 212 33.14 -22.16 -0.54
N ALA A 213 32.10 -22.83 -1.02
CA ALA A 213 30.73 -22.66 -0.55
C ALA A 213 30.64 -22.96 0.95
N PRO A 214 29.89 -22.18 1.76
CA PRO A 214 29.47 -22.63 3.06
C PRO A 214 28.48 -23.77 2.89
N LEU A 215 28.88 -24.93 3.41
CA LEU A 215 28.06 -26.12 3.59
C LEU A 215 26.86 -25.75 4.47
N ILE A 216 25.71 -25.51 3.87
CA ILE A 216 24.44 -25.50 4.57
C ILE A 216 24.10 -26.98 4.81
N GLU A 217 24.26 -27.42 6.06
CA GLU A 217 23.70 -28.68 6.52
C GLU A 217 22.19 -28.65 6.31
N ALA A 218 21.73 -29.40 5.31
CA ALA A 218 20.33 -29.72 5.13
C ALA A 218 19.90 -30.62 6.31
N PRO A 219 18.77 -30.33 6.98
CA PRO A 219 18.20 -31.29 7.91
C PRO A 219 17.76 -32.53 7.13
N VAL A 220 18.31 -33.66 7.56
CA VAL A 220 17.92 -35.03 7.19
C VAL A 220 16.41 -35.16 7.36
N ALA A 221 15.70 -35.17 6.22
CA ALA A 221 14.33 -35.64 6.16
C ALA A 221 14.37 -37.15 6.38
N LEU A 222 14.02 -37.57 7.59
CA LEU A 222 13.76 -38.96 7.92
C LEU A 222 12.54 -39.40 7.11
N ALA A 223 12.78 -40.19 6.07
CA ALA A 223 11.78 -40.97 5.39
C ALA A 223 11.24 -42.01 6.39
N VAL A 224 10.04 -41.77 6.89
CA VAL A 224 9.16 -42.83 7.40
C VAL A 224 8.05 -42.94 6.37
N GLY A 225 8.06 -44.07 5.67
CA GLY A 225 6.97 -44.45 4.79
C GLY A 225 5.74 -44.90 5.58
N ASP A 226 4.71 -45.16 4.78
CA ASP A 226 3.63 -46.10 5.04
C ASP A 226 2.39 -45.58 5.77
N GLU A 227 1.34 -45.33 4.98
CA GLU A 227 0.09 -46.13 4.96
C GLU A 227 -1.04 -45.29 4.34
N GLY A 228 -1.81 -45.92 3.46
CA GLY A 228 -2.70 -45.29 2.48
C GLY A 228 -3.81 -44.43 3.07
N THR A 229 -3.97 -43.22 2.53
CA THR A 229 -5.20 -42.43 2.69
C THR A 229 -5.95 -42.43 1.35
N PRO A 230 -7.20 -42.94 1.28
CA PRO A 230 -7.92 -43.02 0.02
C PRO A 230 -8.24 -41.61 -0.51
N SER A 231 -7.89 -41.42 -1.78
CA SER A 231 -8.25 -40.29 -2.63
C SER A 231 -9.77 -40.08 -2.59
N ARG A 232 -10.20 -39.06 -1.84
CA ARG A 232 -11.58 -38.59 -1.84
C ARG A 232 -11.62 -37.34 -2.72
N SER A 233 -12.12 -37.54 -3.94
CA SER A 233 -12.34 -36.48 -4.92
C SER A 233 -13.06 -35.27 -4.30
N PRO A 234 -12.66 -34.04 -4.63
CA PRO A 234 -13.37 -32.86 -4.18
C PRO A 234 -14.75 -32.83 -4.83
N GLN A 235 -15.80 -33.06 -4.03
CA GLN A 235 -17.16 -32.74 -4.45
C GLN A 235 -17.27 -31.22 -4.63
N PRO A 236 -17.91 -30.74 -5.72
CA PRO A 236 -18.24 -29.33 -5.86
C PRO A 236 -19.20 -28.91 -4.73
N PRO A 237 -19.13 -27.66 -4.25
CA PRO A 237 -20.06 -27.17 -3.25
C PRO A 237 -21.47 -27.24 -3.83
N SER A 238 -22.31 -28.10 -3.25
CA SER A 238 -23.73 -28.13 -3.51
C SER A 238 -24.31 -26.76 -3.14
N SER A 239 -24.76 -26.06 -4.17
CA SER A 239 -25.58 -24.85 -4.09
C SER A 239 -26.74 -25.11 -3.13
N SER A 240 -26.58 -24.65 -1.89
CA SER A 240 -27.67 -24.62 -0.92
C SER A 240 -28.63 -23.55 -1.39
N ALA A 241 -29.73 -24.01 -1.97
CA ALA A 241 -30.88 -23.21 -2.31
C ALA A 241 -31.22 -22.31 -1.13
N SER A 242 -31.19 -21.00 -1.39
CA SER A 242 -31.72 -19.99 -0.50
C SER A 242 -33.21 -20.24 -0.34
N GLY A 243 -33.58 -20.91 0.75
CA GLY A 243 -34.97 -20.96 1.19
C GLY A 243 -35.43 -19.54 1.55
N PRO A 244 -36.72 -19.20 1.30
CA PRO A 244 -37.25 -17.91 1.65
C PRO A 244 -37.16 -17.69 3.16
N HIS A 245 -36.50 -16.61 3.56
CA HIS A 245 -36.49 -16.15 4.94
C HIS A 245 -37.94 -15.93 5.43
N PRO A 246 -38.33 -16.45 6.60
CA PRO A 246 -39.63 -16.12 7.18
C PRO A 246 -39.69 -14.63 7.53
N PRO A 247 -40.87 -13.99 7.41
CA PRO A 247 -41.05 -12.59 7.75
C PRO A 247 -40.76 -12.35 9.23
N LEU A 248 -39.97 -11.31 9.50
CA LEU A 248 -39.67 -10.83 10.85
C LEU A 248 -40.97 -10.47 11.57
N SER A 249 -41.25 -11.17 12.67
CA SER A 249 -42.37 -10.87 13.56
C SER A 249 -42.31 -9.42 14.06
N PRO A 250 -43.45 -8.72 14.17
CA PRO A 250 -43.50 -7.36 14.68
C PRO A 250 -43.04 -7.32 16.14
N ARG A 251 -42.04 -6.49 16.37
CA ARG A 251 -41.46 -6.12 17.66
C ARG A 251 -42.57 -5.63 18.60
N SER A 252 -42.93 -6.46 19.58
CA SER A 252 -43.84 -6.07 20.67
C SER A 252 -43.29 -4.82 21.37
N GLN A 253 -44.05 -3.74 21.29
CA GLN A 253 -43.80 -2.52 22.03
C GLN A 253 -44.04 -2.80 23.52
N ARG A 254 -43.02 -2.58 24.35
CA ARG A 254 -43.16 -2.58 25.81
C ARG A 254 -43.91 -1.31 26.22
N PRO A 255 -44.95 -1.39 27.08
CA PRO A 255 -45.58 -0.20 27.65
C PRO A 255 -44.62 0.48 28.64
N SER A 256 -44.56 1.80 28.54
CA SER A 256 -43.83 2.70 29.43
C SER A 256 -44.50 2.74 30.81
N VAL A 257 -43.77 2.28 31.83
CA VAL A 257 -44.16 2.46 33.23
C VAL A 257 -43.68 3.84 33.68
N THR A 258 -44.61 4.73 33.98
CA THR A 258 -44.35 6.03 34.62
C THR A 258 -44.31 5.82 36.13
N PRO A 259 -43.28 6.30 36.85
CA PRO A 259 -43.24 6.21 38.30
C PRO A 259 -44.14 7.31 38.92
N ARG A 260 -44.81 6.95 40.03
CA ARG A 260 -45.46 7.90 40.94
C ARG A 260 -44.46 8.50 41.91
#